data_AF-A0A950BNU4-F1
#
_entry.id   AF-A0A950BNU4-F1
#
_cell.length_a   1.000
_cell.length_b   1.000
_cell.length_c   1.000
_cell.angle_alpha   90.00
_cell.angle_beta   90.00
_cell.angle_gamma   90.00
#
_symmetry.space_group_name_H-M   'P 1'
#
loop_
_entity.id
_entity.type
_entity.pdbx_description
1 polymer ?
#
loop_
_entity_poly.entity_id
_entity_poly.type
_entity_poly.pdbx_seq_one_letter_code
_entity_poly.pdbx_strand_id
1 'polypeptide(L)'
;MLHIIVDVFICLLIADFVSGLGHWAEDTWGAPGRSPLLDKWVILPNIEHHRRPGQMRNKSYWETNHVTVILALVVLGGLLAFHVNAWQAYLTVALISQSNQIHKWAHSQTVPFWVRWLQRIGLLQSVAHHGEHHKRPYAYRFCTTTNLLNPVLDGTGFWHGLEWVIERCGISVKRATEARGGY
;
A
#
# COMPACT_ATOMS: atom_id res chain seq x y z
N MET A 1 -17.00 -21.34 12.95
CA MET A 1 -15.51 -21.28 13.02
C MET A 1 -14.87 -21.16 11.65
N LEU A 2 -15.13 -22.09 10.70
CA LEU A 2 -14.57 -21.99 9.34
C LEU A 2 -14.93 -20.68 8.62
N HIS A 3 -16.19 -20.25 8.68
CA HIS A 3 -16.61 -18.99 8.06
C HIS A 3 -15.89 -17.75 8.63
N ILE A 4 -15.56 -17.74 9.93
CA ILE A 4 -14.82 -16.63 10.55
C ILE A 4 -13.40 -16.55 9.99
N ILE A 5 -12.73 -17.70 9.83
CA ILE A 5 -11.38 -17.76 9.26
C ILE A 5 -11.40 -17.27 7.80
N VAL A 6 -12.41 -17.68 7.03
CA VAL A 6 -12.62 -17.22 5.66
C VAL A 6 -12.84 -15.70 5.64
N ASP A 7 -13.69 -15.17 6.50
CA ASP A 7 -13.96 -13.73 6.60
C ASP A 7 -12.70 -12.93 6.95
N VAL A 8 -11.92 -13.39 7.95
CA VAL A 8 -10.64 -12.75 8.30
C VAL A 8 -9.68 -12.72 7.11
N PHE A 9 -9.60 -13.83 6.37
CA PHE A 9 -8.76 -13.91 5.17
C PHE A 9 -9.25 -12.98 4.07
N ILE A 10 -10.57 -12.88 3.84
CA ILE A 10 -11.15 -11.93 2.89
C ILE A 10 -10.85 -10.49 3.32
N CYS A 11 -11.01 -10.14 4.60
CA CYS A 11 -10.64 -8.82 5.12
C CYS A 11 -9.16 -8.48 4.86
N LEU A 12 -8.26 -9.47 5.03
CA LEU A 12 -6.84 -9.31 4.73
C LEU A 12 -6.60 -9.02 3.24
N LEU A 13 -7.25 -9.77 2.34
CA LEU A 13 -7.14 -9.53 0.90
C LEU A 13 -7.73 -8.17 0.50
N ILE A 14 -8.88 -7.76 1.07
CA ILE A 14 -9.44 -6.43 0.80
C ILE A 14 -8.48 -5.33 1.27
N ALA A 15 -7.90 -5.47 2.47
CA ALA A 15 -6.91 -4.52 2.97
C ALA A 15 -5.66 -4.45 2.07
N ASP A 16 -5.20 -5.60 1.59
CA ASP A 16 -4.08 -5.68 0.65
C ASP A 16 -4.39 -5.00 -0.69
N PHE A 17 -5.60 -5.22 -1.22
CA PHE A 17 -6.07 -4.57 -2.44
C PHE A 17 -6.14 -3.04 -2.29
N VAL A 18 -6.71 -2.55 -1.18
CA VAL A 18 -6.78 -1.11 -0.88
C VAL A 18 -5.39 -0.51 -0.71
N SER A 19 -4.46 -1.22 -0.06
CA SER A 19 -3.06 -0.79 0.03
C SER A 19 -2.43 -0.64 -1.35
N GLY A 20 -2.72 -1.58 -2.26
CA GLY A 20 -2.26 -1.54 -3.64
C GLY A 20 -2.85 -0.38 -4.43
N LEU A 21 -4.15 -0.09 -4.30
CA LEU A 21 -4.78 1.05 -4.96
C LEU A 21 -4.13 2.37 -4.54
N GLY A 22 -3.90 2.57 -3.24
CA GLY A 22 -3.22 3.77 -2.73
C GLY A 22 -1.80 3.89 -3.28
N HIS A 23 -1.01 2.84 -3.13
CA HIS A 23 0.38 2.82 -3.57
C HIS A 23 0.53 3.00 -5.09
N TRP A 24 -0.29 2.30 -5.87
CA TRP A 24 -0.37 2.48 -7.32
C TRP A 24 -0.74 3.90 -7.70
N ALA A 25 -1.77 4.50 -7.09
CA ALA A 25 -2.17 5.87 -7.41
C ALA A 25 -1.07 6.88 -7.08
N GLU A 26 -0.42 6.69 -5.92
CA GLU A 26 0.73 7.49 -5.50
C GLU A 26 1.86 7.40 -6.51
N ASP A 27 2.25 6.19 -6.96
CA ASP A 27 3.34 5.97 -7.90
C ASP A 27 3.06 6.41 -9.33
N THR A 28 1.81 6.27 -9.75
CA THR A 28 1.42 6.52 -11.13
C THR A 28 1.29 8.00 -11.41
N TRP A 29 0.67 8.77 -10.51
CA TRP A 29 0.31 10.17 -10.78
C TRP A 29 0.84 11.19 -9.78
N GLY A 30 1.37 10.75 -8.64
CA GLY A 30 1.97 11.66 -7.67
C GLY A 30 3.06 12.49 -8.33
N ALA A 31 2.97 13.81 -8.25
CA ALA A 31 4.04 14.70 -8.64
C ALA A 31 3.92 15.99 -7.83
N PRO A 32 5.04 16.54 -7.34
CA PRO A 32 5.02 17.73 -6.52
C PRO A 32 4.47 18.94 -7.29
N GLY A 33 4.02 19.95 -6.54
CA GLY A 33 3.66 21.26 -7.06
C GLY A 33 2.17 21.51 -7.27
N ARG A 34 1.30 20.51 -7.02
CA ARG A 34 -0.17 20.69 -7.11
C ARG A 34 -0.84 20.96 -5.78
N SER A 35 -0.38 20.36 -4.70
CA SER A 35 -0.99 20.50 -3.37
C SER A 35 0.08 20.43 -2.29
N PRO A 36 0.35 21.53 -1.56
CA PRO A 36 1.35 21.54 -0.48
C PRO A 36 1.08 20.47 0.60
N LEU A 37 -0.21 20.15 0.84
CA LEU A 37 -0.60 19.12 1.79
C LEU A 37 -0.25 17.72 1.29
N LEU A 38 -0.59 17.39 0.05
CA LEU A 38 -0.25 16.08 -0.54
C LEU A 38 1.26 15.95 -0.73
N ASP A 39 1.94 17.02 -1.13
CA ASP A 39 3.38 17.06 -1.28
C ASP A 39 4.07 16.70 0.03
N LYS A 40 3.69 17.37 1.13
CA LYS A 40 4.29 17.15 2.45
C LYS A 40 4.06 15.74 2.98
N TRP A 41 2.84 15.22 2.89
CA TRP A 41 2.43 14.04 3.65
C TRP A 41 2.43 12.74 2.84
N VAL A 42 2.39 12.82 1.51
CA VAL A 42 2.22 11.64 0.64
C VAL A 42 3.31 11.62 -0.44
N ILE A 43 3.34 12.62 -1.32
CA ILE A 43 4.13 12.58 -2.55
C ILE A 43 5.64 12.68 -2.29
N LEU A 44 6.10 13.66 -1.51
CA LEU A 44 7.54 13.79 -1.21
C LEU A 44 8.06 12.64 -0.33
N PRO A 45 7.32 12.17 0.71
CA PRO A 45 7.71 10.97 1.43
C PRO A 45 7.82 9.72 0.54
N ASN A 46 6.91 9.54 -0.43
CA ASN A 46 6.99 8.44 -1.39
C ASN A 46 8.19 8.60 -2.35
N ILE A 47 8.46 9.82 -2.83
CA ILE A 47 9.69 10.15 -3.59
C ILE A 47 10.95 9.79 -2.84
N GLU A 48 11.07 10.20 -1.59
CA GLU A 48 12.23 9.85 -0.79
C GLU A 48 12.30 8.34 -0.54
N HIS A 49 11.15 7.68 -0.38
CA HIS A 49 11.07 6.24 -0.20
C HIS A 49 11.70 5.47 -1.37
N HIS A 50 11.31 5.72 -2.61
CA HIS A 50 11.90 5.00 -3.76
C HIS A 50 13.36 5.38 -4.01
N ARG A 51 13.76 6.62 -3.70
CA ARG A 51 15.16 7.06 -3.86
C ARG A 51 16.06 6.46 -2.79
N ARG A 52 15.57 6.30 -1.57
CA ARG A 52 16.33 5.83 -0.40
C ARG A 52 15.49 4.87 0.45
N PRO A 53 15.15 3.68 -0.07
CA PRO A 53 14.19 2.76 0.56
C PRO A 53 14.60 2.34 1.98
N GLY A 54 15.91 2.22 2.22
CA GLY A 54 16.46 1.87 3.53
C GLY A 54 16.12 2.84 4.67
N GLN A 55 15.77 4.11 4.38
CA GLN A 55 15.41 5.09 5.41
C GLN A 55 14.10 4.75 6.14
N MET A 56 13.16 4.08 5.46
CA MET A 56 11.85 3.74 6.05
C MET A 56 12.01 2.90 7.32
N ARG A 57 13.08 2.09 7.41
CA ARG A 57 13.39 1.25 8.58
C ARG A 57 13.65 2.05 9.86
N ASN A 58 14.16 3.27 9.73
CA ASN A 58 14.61 4.08 10.85
C ASN A 58 13.49 4.91 11.48
N LYS A 59 12.32 4.99 10.84
CA LYS A 59 11.15 5.72 11.34
C LYS A 59 10.53 4.99 12.53
N SER A 60 10.00 5.72 13.51
CA SER A 60 9.12 5.17 14.54
C SER A 60 7.80 4.63 13.96
N TYR A 61 6.99 3.97 14.80
CA TYR A 61 5.66 3.52 14.39
C TYR A 61 4.79 4.67 13.88
N TRP A 62 4.74 5.79 14.60
CA TRP A 62 3.89 6.93 14.23
C TRP A 62 4.41 7.66 12.99
N GLU A 63 5.72 7.86 12.85
CA GLU A 63 6.29 8.43 11.62
C GLU A 63 6.01 7.58 10.38
N THR A 64 5.85 6.27 10.56
CA THR A 64 5.52 5.33 9.46
C THR A 64 4.02 5.30 9.16
N ASN A 65 3.16 5.32 10.18
CA ASN A 65 1.75 4.97 10.05
C ASN A 65 0.77 6.13 10.24
N HIS A 66 1.21 7.34 10.58
CA HIS A 66 0.29 8.45 10.90
C HIS A 66 -0.73 8.72 9.78
N VAL A 67 -0.31 8.75 8.52
CA VAL A 67 -1.24 8.96 7.39
C VAL A 67 -2.27 7.83 7.28
N THR A 68 -1.83 6.57 7.28
CA THR A 68 -2.73 5.41 7.15
C THR A 68 -3.67 5.29 8.36
N VAL A 69 -3.19 5.61 9.56
CA VAL A 69 -4.01 5.64 10.78
C VAL A 69 -5.04 6.76 10.73
N ILE A 70 -4.66 7.99 10.34
CA ILE A 70 -5.61 9.11 10.25
C ILE A 70 -6.71 8.79 9.22
N LEU A 71 -6.36 8.28 8.04
CA LEU A 71 -7.34 7.88 7.03
C LEU A 71 -8.25 6.75 7.54
N ALA A 72 -7.69 5.75 8.23
CA ALA A 72 -8.47 4.69 8.85
C ALA A 72 -9.43 5.22 9.93
N LEU A 73 -9.02 6.20 10.74
CA LEU A 73 -9.87 6.83 11.74
C LEU A 73 -11.04 7.61 11.12
N VAL A 74 -10.82 8.26 9.97
CA VAL A 74 -11.90 8.93 9.22
C VAL A 74 -12.93 7.91 8.74
N VAL A 75 -12.49 6.80 8.14
CA VAL A 75 -13.39 5.74 7.69
C VAL A 75 -14.11 5.09 8.87
N LEU A 76 -13.40 4.83 9.97
CA LEU A 76 -13.97 4.29 11.20
C LEU A 76 -15.05 5.21 11.77
N GLY A 77 -14.82 6.53 11.79
CA GLY A 77 -15.82 7.52 12.18
C GLY A 77 -17.09 7.45 11.34
N GLY A 78 -16.96 7.24 10.02
CA GLY A 78 -18.08 6.99 9.12
C GLY A 78 -18.85 5.70 9.46
N LEU A 79 -18.15 4.58 9.65
CA LEU A 79 -18.78 3.30 10.01
C LEU A 79 -19.61 3.43 11.29
N LEU A 80 -19.08 4.13 12.30
CA LEU A 80 -19.77 4.39 13.56
C LEU A 80 -20.96 5.34 13.38
N ALA A 81 -20.80 6.44 12.65
CA ALA A 81 -21.85 7.42 12.41
C ALA A 81 -23.05 6.84 11.65
N PHE A 82 -22.81 5.87 10.77
CA PHE A 82 -23.86 5.17 10.02
C PHE A 82 -24.30 3.84 10.67
N HIS A 83 -23.89 3.57 11.91
CA HIS A 83 -24.27 2.38 12.67
C HIS A 83 -24.05 1.06 11.91
N VAL A 84 -22.92 0.95 11.19
CA VAL A 84 -22.59 -0.24 10.41
C VAL A 84 -22.35 -1.43 11.34
N ASN A 85 -23.21 -2.44 11.26
CA ASN A 85 -23.14 -3.67 12.08
C ASN A 85 -22.43 -4.82 11.35
N ALA A 86 -21.19 -4.58 10.90
CA ALA A 86 -20.38 -5.58 10.20
C ALA A 86 -18.93 -5.55 10.72
N TRP A 87 -18.58 -6.49 11.61
CA TRP A 87 -17.25 -6.56 12.23
C TRP A 87 -16.12 -6.67 11.21
N GLN A 88 -16.39 -7.25 10.04
CA GLN A 88 -15.47 -7.36 8.90
C GLN A 88 -15.02 -5.98 8.40
N ALA A 89 -15.91 -4.98 8.38
CA ALA A 89 -15.57 -3.63 7.96
C ALA A 89 -14.56 -2.99 8.93
N TYR A 90 -14.78 -3.13 10.23
CA TYR A 90 -13.87 -2.64 11.26
C TYR A 90 -12.51 -3.34 11.21
N LEU A 91 -12.49 -4.67 11.06
CA LEU A 91 -11.25 -5.42 10.89
C LEU A 91 -10.49 -4.96 9.64
N THR A 92 -11.18 -4.79 8.52
CA THR A 92 -10.56 -4.33 7.26
C THR A 92 -9.92 -2.95 7.44
N VAL A 93 -10.62 -2.00 8.06
CA VAL A 93 -10.07 -0.66 8.37
C VAL A 93 -8.86 -0.75 9.29
N ALA A 94 -8.92 -1.61 10.32
CA ALA A 94 -7.79 -1.84 11.21
C ALA A 94 -6.58 -2.41 10.44
N LEU A 95 -6.78 -3.37 9.54
CA LEU A 95 -5.70 -3.94 8.72
C LEU A 95 -5.11 -2.90 7.74
N ILE A 96 -5.95 -2.10 7.07
CA ILE A 96 -5.50 -1.02 6.19
C ILE A 96 -4.61 -0.03 6.94
N SER A 97 -4.94 0.30 8.20
CA SER A 97 -4.13 1.21 9.00
C SER A 97 -2.69 0.73 9.23
N GLN A 98 -2.45 -0.59 9.13
CA GLN A 98 -1.16 -1.25 9.34
C GLN A 98 -0.37 -1.51 8.05
N SER A 99 -0.89 -1.13 6.88
CA SER A 99 -0.23 -1.38 5.58
C SER A 99 1.19 -0.80 5.53
N ASN A 100 1.40 0.42 6.03
CA ASN A 100 2.72 1.04 6.08
C ASN A 100 3.68 0.34 7.07
N GLN A 101 3.17 -0.25 8.14
CA GLN A 101 3.98 -1.02 9.08
C GLN A 101 4.47 -2.32 8.43
N ILE A 102 3.62 -2.96 7.65
CA ILE A 102 3.96 -4.17 6.89
C ILE A 102 4.93 -3.83 5.77
N HIS A 103 4.68 -2.73 5.04
CA HIS A 103 5.61 -2.19 4.05
C HIS A 103 6.99 -1.92 4.67
N LYS A 104 7.06 -1.30 5.86
CA LYS A 104 8.33 -1.12 6.58
C LYS A 104 9.02 -2.47 6.88
N TRP A 105 8.27 -3.49 7.30
CA TRP A 105 8.84 -4.83 7.50
C TRP A 105 9.34 -5.46 6.20
N ALA A 106 8.72 -5.16 5.06
CA ALA A 106 9.19 -5.56 3.73
C ALA A 106 10.50 -4.85 3.31
N HIS A 107 10.93 -3.79 4.01
CA HIS A 107 12.27 -3.21 3.85
C HIS A 107 13.29 -3.71 4.88
N SER A 108 12.85 -4.49 5.87
CA SER A 108 13.62 -4.81 7.08
C SER A 108 14.18 -6.25 7.05
N GLN A 109 15.50 -6.40 7.14
CA GLN A 109 16.14 -7.73 7.23
C GLN A 109 15.90 -8.41 8.58
N THR A 110 15.75 -7.60 9.63
CA THR A 110 15.50 -8.03 11.01
C THR A 110 14.10 -7.59 11.44
N VAL A 111 13.22 -8.56 11.62
CA VAL A 111 11.84 -8.38 12.10
C VAL A 111 11.52 -9.45 13.15
N PRO A 112 10.49 -9.27 14.00
CA PRO A 112 10.06 -10.30 14.93
C PRO A 112 9.82 -11.65 14.25
N PHE A 113 10.06 -12.75 14.97
CA PHE A 113 10.01 -14.09 14.38
C PHE A 113 8.66 -14.40 13.74
N TRP A 114 7.56 -13.94 14.34
CA TRP A 114 6.21 -14.16 13.83
C TRP A 114 5.95 -13.38 12.53
N VAL A 115 6.48 -12.16 12.39
CA VAL A 115 6.43 -11.39 11.13
C VAL A 115 7.17 -12.16 10.05
N ARG A 116 8.39 -12.63 10.35
CA ARG A 116 9.21 -13.39 9.41
C ARG A 116 8.51 -14.68 8.97
N TRP A 117 7.83 -15.37 9.90
CA TRP A 117 7.05 -16.56 9.58
C TRP A 117 5.87 -16.24 8.65
N LEU A 118 5.10 -15.19 8.93
CA LEU A 118 4.01 -14.74 8.06
C LEU A 118 4.50 -14.30 6.67
N GLN A 119 5.67 -13.66 6.58
CA GLN A 119 6.30 -13.30 5.31
C GLN A 119 6.69 -14.52 4.47
N ARG A 120 7.15 -15.61 5.11
CA ARG A 120 7.52 -16.85 4.42
C ARG A 120 6.32 -17.54 3.79
N ILE A 121 5.16 -17.51 4.45
CA ILE A 121 3.92 -18.10 3.92
C ILE A 121 3.09 -17.12 3.07
N GLY A 122 3.58 -15.89 2.88
CA GLY A 122 2.96 -14.87 2.02
C GLY A 122 1.79 -14.10 2.63
N LEU A 123 1.40 -14.38 3.88
CA LEU A 123 0.36 -13.64 4.59
C LEU A 123 0.79 -12.21 4.97
N LEU A 124 2.10 -11.94 5.02
CA LEU A 124 2.65 -10.59 5.03
C LEU A 124 3.59 -10.40 3.85
N GLN A 125 3.68 -9.19 3.32
CA GLN A 125 4.57 -8.91 2.19
C GLN A 125 6.04 -9.11 2.59
N SER A 126 6.75 -9.91 1.79
CA SER A 126 8.15 -10.24 2.03
C SER A 126 9.12 -9.22 1.43
N VAL A 127 10.35 -9.21 1.94
CA VAL A 127 11.43 -8.35 1.41
C VAL A 127 11.72 -8.62 -0.06
N ALA A 128 11.77 -9.89 -0.46
CA ALA A 128 12.01 -10.25 -1.86
C ALA A 128 10.87 -9.76 -2.76
N HIS A 129 9.62 -9.97 -2.34
CA HIS A 129 8.45 -9.59 -3.12
C HIS A 129 8.34 -8.08 -3.32
N HIS A 130 8.52 -7.30 -2.25
CA HIS A 130 8.51 -5.85 -2.34
C HIS A 130 9.76 -5.30 -3.04
N GLY A 131 10.91 -5.97 -2.91
CA GLY A 131 12.13 -5.59 -3.62
C GLY A 131 11.97 -5.59 -5.14
N GLU A 132 11.10 -6.44 -5.69
CA GLU A 132 10.77 -6.42 -7.12
C GLU A 132 10.07 -5.12 -7.53
N HIS A 133 9.18 -4.57 -6.69
CA HIS A 133 8.46 -3.31 -6.95
C HIS A 133 9.42 -2.12 -7.14
N HIS A 134 10.54 -2.10 -6.41
CA HIS A 134 11.57 -1.06 -6.49
C HIS A 134 12.42 -1.11 -7.77
N LYS A 135 12.14 -2.02 -8.71
CA LYS A 135 12.84 -2.09 -9.99
C LYS A 135 12.09 -1.29 -11.05
N ARG A 136 12.83 -0.61 -11.92
CA ARG A 136 12.26 0.00 -13.13
C ARG A 136 11.47 -1.05 -13.93
N PRO A 137 10.28 -0.71 -14.46
CA PRO A 137 9.69 0.63 -14.54
C PRO A 137 8.75 1.00 -13.37
N TYR A 138 8.87 0.35 -12.21
CA TYR A 138 8.05 0.57 -11.00
C TYR A 138 6.55 0.30 -11.22
N ALA A 139 6.24 -0.62 -12.14
CA ALA A 139 4.90 -0.78 -12.72
C ALA A 139 4.13 -2.01 -12.21
N TYR A 140 4.59 -2.65 -11.14
CA TYR A 140 3.99 -3.89 -10.65
C TYR A 140 4.18 -4.04 -9.13
N ARG A 141 3.51 -5.04 -8.54
CA ARG A 141 3.64 -5.42 -7.12
C ARG A 141 3.20 -4.32 -6.14
N PHE A 142 2.17 -3.56 -6.50
CA PHE A 142 1.71 -2.39 -5.71
C PHE A 142 1.10 -2.73 -4.36
N CYS A 143 0.42 -3.88 -4.20
CA CYS A 143 -0.17 -4.25 -2.90
C CYS A 143 0.95 -4.46 -1.87
N THR A 144 0.88 -3.81 -0.70
CA THR A 144 1.99 -3.77 0.28
C THR A 144 1.77 -4.64 1.51
N THR A 145 0.61 -5.32 1.62
CA THR A 145 0.22 -6.05 2.82
C THR A 145 0.56 -7.54 2.70
N THR A 146 0.33 -8.18 1.55
CA THR A 146 0.59 -9.61 1.35
C THR A 146 1.38 -9.90 0.06
N ASN A 147 1.85 -11.14 -0.10
CA ASN A 147 2.41 -11.59 -1.39
C ASN A 147 1.32 -12.12 -2.35
N LEU A 148 0.05 -12.19 -1.92
CA LEU A 148 -0.98 -13.03 -2.54
C LEU A 148 -1.69 -12.37 -3.72
N LEU A 149 -2.09 -11.10 -3.59
CA LEU A 149 -2.87 -10.44 -4.65
C LEU A 149 -2.01 -10.01 -5.82
N ASN A 150 -0.77 -9.59 -5.55
CA ASN A 150 0.11 -9.07 -6.57
C ASN A 150 0.29 -10.03 -7.77
N PRO A 151 0.58 -11.35 -7.62
CA PRO A 151 0.67 -12.26 -8.78
C PRO A 151 -0.58 -12.29 -9.65
N VAL A 152 -1.76 -12.15 -9.05
CA VAL A 152 -3.04 -12.14 -9.77
C VAL A 152 -3.25 -10.80 -10.48
N LEU A 153 -3.06 -9.68 -9.79
CA LEU A 153 -3.28 -8.34 -10.36
C LEU A 153 -2.24 -7.99 -11.43
N ASP A 154 -0.98 -8.32 -11.18
CA ASP A 154 0.11 -8.11 -12.14
C ASP A 154 -0.10 -9.01 -13.37
N GLY A 155 -0.42 -10.30 -13.16
CA GLY A 155 -0.59 -11.27 -14.24
C GLY A 155 -1.82 -11.03 -15.13
N THR A 156 -2.84 -10.35 -14.62
CA THR A 156 -4.03 -9.94 -15.39
C THR A 156 -3.86 -8.59 -16.09
N GLY A 157 -2.75 -7.88 -15.85
CA GLY A 157 -2.54 -6.53 -16.38
C GLY A 157 -3.46 -5.48 -15.75
N PHE A 158 -4.03 -5.75 -14.58
CA PHE A 158 -5.04 -4.91 -13.92
C PHE A 158 -4.62 -3.44 -13.84
N TRP A 159 -3.41 -3.17 -13.36
CA TRP A 159 -2.89 -1.81 -13.19
C TRP A 159 -2.74 -1.06 -14.52
N HIS A 160 -2.15 -1.71 -15.53
CA HIS A 160 -1.98 -1.14 -16.86
C HIS A 160 -3.33 -0.91 -17.55
N GLY A 161 -4.31 -1.79 -17.34
CA GLY A 161 -5.67 -1.62 -17.83
C GLY A 161 -6.34 -0.37 -17.24
N LEU A 162 -6.20 -0.16 -15.92
CA LEU A 162 -6.72 1.05 -15.27
C LEU A 162 -6.01 2.32 -15.74
N GLU A 163 -4.69 2.29 -15.87
CA GLU A 163 -3.89 3.38 -16.43
C GLU A 163 -4.41 3.77 -17.82
N TRP A 164 -4.59 2.80 -18.71
CA TRP A 164 -5.10 3.00 -20.08
C TRP A 164 -6.50 3.62 -20.14
N VAL A 165 -7.38 3.28 -19.18
CA VAL A 165 -8.71 3.91 -19.06
C VAL A 165 -8.58 5.36 -18.59
N ILE A 166 -7.77 5.61 -17.56
CA ILE A 166 -7.60 6.93 -16.96
C ILE A 166 -6.89 7.90 -17.93
N GLU A 167 -5.95 7.40 -18.74
CA GLU A 167 -5.31 8.20 -19.79
C GLU A 167 -6.30 8.70 -20.84
N ARG A 168 -7.38 7.96 -21.14
CA ARG A 168 -8.47 8.43 -22.02
C ARG A 168 -9.27 9.58 -21.43
N CYS A 169 -9.23 9.74 -20.12
CA CYS A 169 -9.81 10.88 -19.43
C CYS A 169 -8.86 12.08 -19.39
N GLY A 170 -7.70 12.02 -20.08
CA GLY A 170 -6.73 13.11 -20.17
C GLY A 170 -5.75 13.19 -19.00
N ILE A 171 -5.65 12.14 -18.17
CA ILE A 171 -4.73 12.10 -17.03
C ILE A 171 -3.56 11.17 -17.36
N SER A 172 -2.42 11.75 -17.74
CA SER A 172 -1.22 11.00 -18.13
C SER A 172 -0.46 10.41 -16.94
N VAL A 173 0.11 9.22 -17.14
CA VAL A 173 1.03 8.59 -16.18
C VAL A 173 2.29 9.44 -16.01
N LYS A 174 2.77 9.55 -14.76
CA LYS A 174 3.96 10.31 -14.37
C LYS A 174 5.06 9.47 -13.73
N ARG A 175 4.83 8.18 -13.53
CA ARG A 175 5.84 7.22 -13.06
C ARG A 175 7.11 7.29 -13.90
N ALA A 176 8.29 7.20 -13.28
CA ALA A 176 9.60 7.27 -13.93
C ALA A 176 9.92 8.58 -14.69
N THR A 177 9.14 9.64 -14.50
CA THR A 177 9.40 10.95 -15.13
C THR A 177 10.37 11.80 -14.31
N GLU A 178 10.96 12.83 -14.93
CA GLU A 178 11.81 13.81 -14.23
C GLU A 178 11.07 14.52 -13.09
N ALA A 179 9.75 14.74 -13.23
CA ALA A 179 8.93 15.35 -12.19
C ALA A 179 8.92 14.54 -10.88
N ARG A 180 9.22 13.24 -10.95
CA ARG A 180 9.39 12.35 -9.80
C ARG A 180 10.85 12.05 -9.47
N GLY A 181 11.80 12.67 -10.16
CA GLY A 181 13.24 12.38 -10.00
C GLY A 181 13.68 11.09 -10.67
N GLY A 182 12.96 10.63 -11.70
CA GLY A 182 13.35 9.49 -12.53
C GLY A 182 13.07 8.11 -11.93
N TYR A 183 12.08 8.02 -11.03
CA TYR A 183 11.52 6.74 -10.59
C TYR A 183 9.98 6.78 -10.70
#